data_AF-A0A9E5N6P1-F1
#
_entry.id   AF-A0A9E5N6P1-F1
#
_cell.length_a   1.000
_cell.length_b   1.000
_cell.length_c   1.000
_cell.angle_alpha   90.00
_cell.angle_beta   90.00
_cell.angle_gamma   90.00
#
_symmetry.space_group_name_H-M   'P 1'
#
loop_
_entity.id
_entity.type
_entity.pdbx_description
1 polymer ?
#
loop_
_entity_poly.entity_id
_entity_poly.type
_entity_poly.pdbx_seq_one_letter_code
_entity_poly.pdbx_strand_id
1 'polypeptide(L)'
;MSEKLVESFGYRRLEVAAADVPVESGVVCRAEPEGAQEIRCRPSTLPFKDECFSEVRSRHLIQYLRRTDAVRFLQECWRLLVPGGRIYVTAPNLQFYLDLYNSGDHELALAGLCGHQDKLLQVPQWSYTRQSLQDLLFKAGFVAAKDHTADDSSLEKSEGHLEVSAHKHAPLTEGNVEGSIEAGRQMGTRLEEIRSDHVERYHFAAQFVRPGDIVLDIACGIGYGTHLVAKGTACSRVTGIDIAPEAIDFARKHFSHERIAYLLGDCLDESQRFEPADCIISFETLEHLPRDVQFLSRLRSLLKPGGTLIISSPNEDVFPYSPEMVPYHVRHHTSAELRSLLERAAFQVISEMSQDAFQILPGFGRKFNIAVCRRNDEYVSEQFQVPSSGSHDLEAMDTQDRAVKLLLDACHNYIHQMRGLEEDKKG
;
A
#
# COMPACT_ATOMS: atom_id res chain seq x y z
N MET A 1 37.55 -1.08 20.50
CA MET A 1 38.26 0.10 19.95
C MET A 1 37.26 1.23 19.82
N SER A 2 37.57 2.32 20.51
CA SER A 2 36.89 3.60 20.75
C SER A 2 35.89 4.17 19.72
N GLU A 3 34.67 4.42 20.20
CA GLU A 3 33.82 5.65 20.22
C GLU A 3 34.30 6.99 19.59
N LYS A 4 35.19 7.02 18.60
CA LYS A 4 35.55 8.27 17.91
C LYS A 4 35.60 8.09 16.40
N LEU A 5 34.47 8.32 15.74
CA LEU A 5 34.36 8.93 14.40
C LEU A 5 32.87 8.95 14.01
N VAL A 6 32.30 10.14 13.88
CA VAL A 6 31.34 10.63 12.85
C VAL A 6 30.69 11.89 13.46
N GLU A 7 31.46 12.98 13.53
CA GLU A 7 30.95 14.34 13.70
C GLU A 7 30.73 14.94 12.31
N SER A 8 29.48 15.33 12.04
CA SER A 8 28.94 16.25 11.02
C SER A 8 29.52 16.28 9.58
N PHE A 9 28.62 15.96 8.63
CA PHE A 9 28.65 16.11 7.16
C PHE A 9 29.51 15.11 6.37
N GLY A 10 28.89 14.35 5.45
CA GLY A 10 29.67 13.64 4.43
C GLY A 10 28.89 12.74 3.47
N TYR A 11 28.08 11.80 3.95
CA TYR A 11 27.66 10.72 3.06
C TYR A 11 26.55 11.12 2.08
N ARG A 12 26.87 11.04 0.79
CA ARG A 12 25.93 11.28 -0.30
C ARG A 12 25.11 10.03 -0.61
N ARG A 13 25.76 8.87 -0.66
CA ARG A 13 25.18 7.61 -1.14
C ARG A 13 25.62 6.43 -0.29
N LEU A 14 24.67 5.54 0.00
CA LEU A 14 24.92 4.19 0.51
C LEU A 14 24.59 3.17 -0.58
N GLU A 15 25.47 2.21 -0.79
CA GLU A 15 25.16 1.00 -1.52
C GLU A 15 25.09 -0.19 -0.57
N VAL A 16 24.06 -1.02 -0.71
CA VAL A 16 23.86 -2.25 0.05
C VAL A 16 23.65 -3.40 -0.92
N ALA A 17 24.42 -4.47 -0.76
CA ALA A 17 24.33 -5.69 -1.58
C ALA A 17 24.44 -6.94 -0.71
N ALA A 18 23.98 -8.07 -1.25
CA ALA A 18 24.25 -9.38 -0.66
C ALA A 18 25.77 -9.63 -0.59
N ALA A 19 26.26 -10.16 0.53
CA ALA A 19 27.66 -10.57 0.66
C ALA A 19 27.90 -11.88 -0.11
N ASP A 20 29.16 -12.27 -0.39
CA ASP A 20 29.51 -13.59 -0.97
C ASP A 20 29.27 -14.78 0.00
N VAL A 21 28.49 -14.57 1.05
CA VAL A 21 28.09 -15.55 2.08
C VAL A 21 26.56 -15.50 2.20
N PRO A 22 25.89 -16.54 2.75
CA PRO A 22 24.43 -16.51 2.91
C PRO A 22 23.97 -15.19 3.53
N VAL A 23 22.91 -14.57 3.01
CA VAL A 23 22.47 -13.22 3.43
C VAL A 23 22.14 -13.15 4.94
N GLU A 24 21.79 -14.29 5.54
CA GLU A 24 21.63 -14.47 6.99
C GLU A 24 22.92 -14.16 7.78
N SER A 25 24.09 -14.30 7.14
CA SER A 25 25.42 -13.99 7.67
C SER A 25 25.81 -12.52 7.49
N GLY A 26 25.02 -11.74 6.75
CA GLY A 26 25.15 -10.28 6.63
C GLY A 26 25.09 -9.74 5.20
N VAL A 27 25.00 -8.42 5.11
CA VAL A 27 25.06 -7.61 3.88
C VAL A 27 26.33 -6.78 3.85
N VAL A 28 26.77 -6.39 2.66
CA VAL A 28 27.91 -5.49 2.47
C VAL A 28 27.38 -4.08 2.20
N CYS A 29 27.82 -3.13 3.03
CA CYS A 29 27.54 -1.71 2.87
C CYS A 29 28.77 -0.95 2.37
N ARG A 30 28.59 -0.05 1.40
CA ARG A 30 29.62 0.88 0.89
C ARG A 30 29.07 2.30 0.85
N ALA A 31 29.69 3.23 1.57
CA ALA A 31 29.26 4.63 1.68
C ALA A 31 30.20 5.58 0.91
N GLU A 32 29.65 6.63 0.26
CA GLU A 32 30.40 7.66 -0.49
C GLU A 32 30.11 9.08 0.07
N PRO A 33 31.06 10.06 0.09
CA PRO A 33 32.50 9.97 -0.21
C PRO A 33 33.36 9.64 1.04
N GLU A 34 34.62 9.27 0.78
CA GLU A 34 35.71 8.84 1.68
C GLU A 34 35.73 7.37 2.17
N GLY A 35 36.80 6.65 1.80
CA GLY A 35 37.37 5.57 2.60
C GLY A 35 36.92 4.12 2.36
N ALA A 36 35.92 3.87 1.50
CA ALA A 36 35.51 2.56 0.94
C ALA A 36 35.79 1.32 1.83
N GLN A 37 35.37 1.35 3.09
CA GLN A 37 35.44 0.18 3.94
C GLN A 37 34.14 -0.59 3.78
N GLU A 38 34.24 -1.83 3.31
CA GLU A 38 33.11 -2.75 3.28
C GLU A 38 32.69 -3.08 4.71
N ILE A 39 31.51 -2.61 5.10
CA ILE A 39 30.97 -2.92 6.41
C ILE A 39 30.02 -4.10 6.25
N ARG A 40 30.37 -5.23 6.89
CA ARG A 40 29.48 -6.37 7.00
C ARG A 40 28.56 -6.18 8.20
N CYS A 41 27.26 -6.17 7.96
CA CYS A 41 26.26 -5.95 9.00
C CYS A 41 24.98 -6.73 8.73
N ARG A 42 24.04 -6.72 9.69
CA ARG A 42 22.73 -7.36 9.49
C ARG A 42 21.84 -6.44 8.65
N PRO A 43 21.04 -6.98 7.72
CA PRO A 43 20.13 -6.17 6.91
C PRO A 43 19.09 -5.41 7.77
N SER A 44 18.71 -5.97 8.93
CA SER A 44 17.77 -5.33 9.85
C SER A 44 18.40 -4.31 10.80
N THR A 45 19.71 -4.07 10.74
CA THR A 45 20.40 -3.15 11.65
C THR A 45 21.67 -2.61 10.98
N LEU A 46 21.51 -1.55 10.19
CA LEU A 46 22.59 -0.92 9.46
C LEU A 46 23.37 0.04 10.37
N PRO A 47 24.70 -0.03 10.46
CA PRO A 47 25.51 0.65 11.47
C PRO A 47 25.80 2.12 11.11
N PHE A 48 24.77 2.83 10.66
CA PHE A 48 24.83 4.24 10.31
C PHE A 48 23.78 5.03 11.12
N LYS A 49 24.06 6.31 11.34
CA LYS A 49 23.14 7.22 12.04
C LYS A 49 21.88 7.46 11.22
N ASP A 50 20.81 7.88 11.88
CA ASP A 50 19.60 8.32 11.21
C ASP A 50 19.91 9.49 10.28
N GLU A 51 19.21 9.56 9.15
CA GLU A 51 19.22 10.72 8.24
C GLU A 51 20.62 11.16 7.79
N CYS A 52 21.49 10.21 7.44
CA CYS A 52 22.86 10.50 7.05
C CYS A 52 23.16 10.30 5.57
N PHE A 53 22.19 9.84 4.76
CA PHE A 53 22.36 9.65 3.31
C PHE A 53 21.29 10.39 2.50
N SER A 54 21.67 10.92 1.34
CA SER A 54 20.71 11.44 0.34
C SER A 54 20.20 10.38 -0.63
N GLU A 55 20.94 9.29 -0.78
CA GLU A 55 20.62 8.19 -1.69
C GLU A 55 21.00 6.83 -1.09
N VAL A 56 20.14 5.83 -1.21
CA VAL A 56 20.43 4.43 -0.87
C VAL A 56 20.19 3.56 -2.11
N ARG A 57 21.10 2.66 -2.43
CA ARG A 57 20.97 1.70 -3.53
C ARG A 57 21.04 0.28 -2.99
N SER A 58 19.94 -0.47 -3.12
CA SER A 58 19.86 -1.89 -2.77
C SER A 58 19.99 -2.71 -4.05
N ARG A 59 21.13 -3.39 -4.22
CA ARG A 59 21.41 -4.22 -5.40
C ARG A 59 21.38 -5.70 -5.09
N HIS A 60 20.61 -6.45 -5.88
CA HIS A 60 20.46 -7.90 -5.79
C HIS A 60 20.45 -8.45 -4.35
N LEU A 61 19.65 -7.84 -3.47
CA LEU A 61 19.61 -8.22 -2.07
C LEU A 61 18.22 -8.71 -1.66
N ILE A 62 17.19 -7.97 -2.04
CA ILE A 62 15.84 -8.17 -1.51
C ILE A 62 15.27 -9.55 -1.85
N GLN A 63 15.69 -10.14 -2.98
CA GLN A 63 15.32 -11.49 -3.41
C GLN A 63 15.79 -12.61 -2.48
N TYR A 64 16.77 -12.34 -1.62
CA TYR A 64 17.34 -13.32 -0.69
C TYR A 64 16.78 -13.15 0.73
N LEU A 65 16.00 -12.10 0.99
CA LEU A 65 15.41 -11.83 2.29
C LEU A 65 14.01 -12.43 2.36
N ARG A 66 13.65 -12.98 3.53
CA ARG A 66 12.25 -13.26 3.84
C ARG A 66 11.46 -11.95 3.76
N ARG A 67 10.18 -12.00 3.37
CA ARG A 67 9.34 -10.79 3.20
C ARG A 67 9.36 -9.86 4.42
N THR A 68 9.27 -10.40 5.64
CA THR A 68 9.34 -9.63 6.88
C THR A 68 10.71 -8.96 7.08
N ASP A 69 11.79 -9.68 6.77
CA ASP A 69 13.16 -9.17 6.86
C ASP A 69 13.46 -8.14 5.76
N ALA A 70 12.86 -8.30 4.57
CA ALA A 70 12.91 -7.33 3.47
C ALA A 70 12.25 -6.00 3.86
N VAL A 71 11.07 -6.03 4.49
CA VAL A 71 10.42 -4.82 5.01
C VAL A 71 11.28 -4.13 6.07
N ARG A 72 11.83 -4.89 7.03
CA ARG A 72 12.71 -4.34 8.06
C ARG A 72 13.98 -3.73 7.48
N PHE A 73 14.58 -4.36 6.48
CA PHE A 73 15.72 -3.82 5.75
C PHE A 73 15.39 -2.50 5.05
N LEU A 74 14.24 -2.43 4.38
CA LEU A 74 13.80 -1.21 3.73
C LEU A 74 13.46 -0.11 4.76
N GLN A 75 12.90 -0.45 5.93
CA GLN A 75 12.69 0.50 7.03
C GLN A 75 14.01 1.04 7.58
N GLU A 76 15.04 0.21 7.67
CA GLU A 76 16.39 0.67 7.99
C GLU A 76 16.91 1.63 6.91
N CYS A 77 16.73 1.32 5.63
CA CYS A 77 17.09 2.25 4.55
C CYS A 77 16.32 3.58 4.66
N TRP A 78 15.05 3.54 5.06
CA TRP A 78 14.23 4.72 5.30
C TRP A 78 14.77 5.56 6.46
N ARG A 79 15.14 4.92 7.58
CA ARG A 79 15.76 5.58 8.75
C ARG A 79 17.03 6.33 8.36
N LEU A 80 17.85 5.73 7.49
CA LEU A 80 19.12 6.27 7.04
C LEU A 80 19.01 7.47 6.09
N LEU A 81 17.91 7.59 5.35
CA LEU A 81 17.73 8.65 4.38
C LEU A 81 17.37 9.98 5.05
N VAL A 82 17.98 11.07 4.60
CA VAL A 82 17.48 12.42 4.89
C VAL A 82 16.07 12.55 4.29
N PRO A 83 15.23 13.44 4.83
CA PRO A 83 13.94 13.66 4.22
C PRO A 83 14.03 14.14 2.76
N GLY A 84 13.19 13.61 1.88
CA GLY A 84 13.30 13.78 0.43
C GLY A 84 14.40 12.94 -0.24
N GLY A 85 15.23 12.25 0.53
CA GLY A 85 16.24 11.32 0.05
C GLY A 85 15.62 10.12 -0.66
N ARG A 86 16.37 9.50 -1.59
CA ARG A 86 15.84 8.47 -2.50
C ARG A 86 16.45 7.10 -2.24
N ILE A 87 15.64 6.07 -2.40
CA ILE A 87 16.09 4.69 -2.49
C ILE A 87 15.93 4.18 -3.92
N TYR A 88 16.86 3.35 -4.38
CA TYR A 88 16.78 2.56 -5.60
C TYR A 88 16.89 1.09 -5.23
N VAL A 89 15.94 0.27 -5.65
CA VAL A 89 15.92 -1.17 -5.38
C VAL A 89 15.85 -1.94 -6.69
N THR A 90 16.80 -2.84 -6.87
CA THR A 90 16.80 -3.78 -8.00
C THR A 90 16.39 -5.18 -7.55
N ALA A 91 15.55 -5.86 -8.31
CA ALA A 91 15.16 -7.25 -8.03
C ALA A 91 14.83 -8.03 -9.33
N PRO A 92 14.86 -9.37 -9.32
CA PRO A 92 14.46 -10.17 -10.48
C PRO A 92 13.01 -9.89 -10.90
N ASN A 93 12.79 -9.72 -12.21
CA ASN A 93 11.48 -9.39 -12.81
C ASN A 93 10.63 -10.65 -13.02
N LEU A 94 9.72 -10.92 -12.09
CA LEU A 94 8.82 -12.08 -12.14
C LEU A 94 7.96 -12.08 -13.41
N GLN A 95 7.44 -10.92 -13.83
CA GLN A 95 6.54 -10.84 -14.98
C GLN A 95 7.27 -11.28 -16.26
N PHE A 96 8.50 -10.80 -16.46
CA PHE A 96 9.33 -11.17 -17.59
C PHE A 96 9.57 -12.68 -17.66
N TYR A 97 9.92 -13.32 -16.55
CA TYR A 97 10.17 -14.77 -16.54
C TYR A 97 8.90 -15.59 -16.73
N LEU A 98 7.74 -15.12 -16.25
CA LEU A 98 6.45 -15.76 -16.54
C LEU A 98 6.08 -15.65 -18.03
N ASP A 99 6.35 -14.50 -18.65
CA ASP A 99 6.10 -14.28 -20.07
C ASP A 99 7.02 -15.16 -20.94
N LEU A 100 8.30 -15.27 -20.58
CA LEU A 100 9.25 -16.23 -21.18
C LEU A 100 8.75 -17.66 -21.08
N TYR A 101 8.32 -18.09 -19.88
CA TYR A 101 7.77 -19.42 -19.68
C TYR A 101 6.56 -19.67 -20.59
N ASN A 102 5.62 -18.73 -20.64
CA ASN A 102 4.43 -18.85 -21.48
C ASN A 102 4.74 -18.83 -22.98
N SER A 103 5.84 -18.22 -23.38
CA SER A 103 6.32 -18.19 -24.77
C SER A 103 7.06 -19.46 -25.22
N GLY A 104 7.32 -20.39 -24.29
CA GLY A 104 7.97 -21.68 -24.55
C GLY A 104 9.47 -21.71 -24.23
N ASP A 105 10.07 -20.61 -23.80
CA ASP A 105 11.47 -20.56 -23.35
C ASP A 105 11.59 -20.93 -21.87
N HIS A 106 11.24 -22.18 -21.56
CA HIS A 106 11.17 -22.68 -20.19
C HIS A 106 12.54 -22.72 -19.50
N GLU A 107 13.61 -22.99 -20.25
CA GLU A 107 14.96 -23.12 -19.69
C GLU A 107 15.46 -21.77 -19.16
N LEU A 108 15.34 -20.70 -19.97
CA LEU A 108 15.72 -19.36 -19.55
C LEU A 108 14.79 -18.82 -18.45
N ALA A 109 13.48 -19.10 -18.53
CA ALA A 109 12.53 -18.71 -17.50
C ALA A 109 12.86 -19.34 -16.13
N LEU A 110 13.10 -20.65 -16.10
CA LEU A 110 13.45 -21.36 -14.87
C LEU A 110 14.83 -20.96 -14.35
N ALA A 111 15.81 -20.73 -15.23
CA ALA A 111 17.12 -20.22 -14.84
C ALA A 111 17.06 -18.80 -14.23
N GLY A 112 16.11 -17.98 -14.67
CA GLY A 112 15.84 -16.66 -14.12
C GLY A 112 15.14 -16.68 -12.76
N LEU A 113 14.11 -17.51 -12.61
CA LEU A 113 13.35 -17.66 -11.36
C LEU A 113 14.16 -18.34 -10.26
N CYS A 114 14.98 -19.32 -10.63
CA CYS A 114 15.72 -20.19 -9.69
C CYS A 114 17.22 -19.88 -9.64
N GLY A 115 17.68 -18.85 -10.37
CA GLY A 115 19.10 -18.49 -10.48
C GLY A 115 19.95 -19.42 -11.35
N HIS A 116 21.08 -18.92 -11.85
CA HIS A 116 22.09 -19.74 -12.54
C HIS A 116 22.79 -20.67 -11.54
N GLN A 117 22.48 -21.95 -11.60
CA GLN A 117 22.89 -22.95 -10.61
C GLN A 117 24.39 -23.28 -10.59
N ASP A 118 25.21 -22.68 -11.47
CA ASP A 118 26.67 -22.85 -11.46
C ASP A 118 27.33 -22.13 -10.27
N LYS A 119 26.63 -21.19 -9.63
CA LYS A 119 27.05 -20.57 -8.37
C LYS A 119 26.25 -21.19 -7.23
N LEU A 120 26.81 -22.26 -6.65
CA LEU A 120 26.28 -23.07 -5.52
C LEU A 120 25.80 -22.32 -4.26
N LEU A 121 25.82 -20.99 -4.20
CA LEU A 121 25.69 -20.27 -2.94
C LEU A 121 24.53 -19.30 -2.78
N GLN A 122 23.80 -18.85 -3.82
CA GLN A 122 22.66 -17.92 -3.61
C GLN A 122 21.57 -18.04 -4.68
N VAL A 123 20.66 -19.00 -4.50
CA VAL A 123 19.41 -19.09 -5.27
C VAL A 123 18.47 -17.97 -4.80
N PRO A 124 17.96 -17.09 -5.71
CA PRO A 124 16.93 -16.12 -5.36
C PRO A 124 15.73 -16.83 -4.73
N GLN A 125 15.32 -16.42 -3.54
CA GLN A 125 14.11 -16.96 -2.91
C GLN A 125 12.84 -16.30 -3.48
N TRP A 126 12.96 -15.07 -3.96
CA TRP A 126 11.83 -14.26 -4.41
C TRP A 126 12.14 -13.55 -5.72
N SER A 127 11.18 -13.59 -6.65
CA SER A 127 11.11 -12.65 -7.78
C SER A 127 9.93 -11.71 -7.54
N TYR A 128 9.99 -10.52 -8.14
CA TYR A 128 9.01 -9.47 -7.91
C TYR A 128 8.39 -9.01 -9.22
N THR A 129 7.09 -8.71 -9.17
CA THR A 129 6.48 -7.81 -10.15
C THR A 129 6.78 -6.37 -9.78
N ARG A 130 6.62 -5.44 -10.74
CA ARG A 130 6.71 -3.99 -10.46
C ARG A 130 5.87 -3.62 -9.24
N GLN A 131 4.60 -4.06 -9.24
CA GLN A 131 3.66 -3.80 -8.16
C GLN A 131 4.18 -4.33 -6.82
N SER A 132 4.51 -5.62 -6.73
CA SER A 132 4.92 -6.23 -5.45
C SER A 132 6.26 -5.71 -4.89
N LEU A 133 7.10 -5.07 -5.71
CA LEU A 133 8.31 -4.37 -5.27
C LEU A 133 7.98 -2.95 -4.77
N GLN A 134 7.14 -2.21 -5.50
CA GLN A 134 6.60 -0.93 -5.03
C GLN A 134 5.88 -1.11 -3.69
N ASP A 135 5.15 -2.20 -3.54
CA ASP A 135 4.40 -2.51 -2.32
C ASP A 135 5.29 -2.66 -1.09
N LEU A 136 6.46 -3.28 -1.25
CA LEU A 136 7.45 -3.42 -0.18
C LEU A 136 8.04 -2.06 0.23
N LEU A 137 8.30 -1.18 -0.73
CA LEU A 137 8.79 0.17 -0.47
C LEU A 137 7.79 0.98 0.32
N PHE A 138 6.50 0.92 -0.05
CA PHE A 138 5.45 1.61 0.69
C PHE A 138 5.26 1.05 2.11
N LYS A 139 5.31 -0.28 2.30
CA LYS A 139 5.27 -0.90 3.63
C LYS A 139 6.42 -0.42 4.53
N ALA A 140 7.54 -0.03 3.95
CA ALA A 140 8.70 0.51 4.65
C ALA A 140 8.64 2.02 4.91
N GLY A 141 7.57 2.72 4.49
CA GLY A 141 7.36 4.15 4.74
C GLY A 141 7.82 5.08 3.61
N PHE A 142 8.27 4.54 2.48
CA PHE A 142 8.60 5.35 1.31
C PHE A 142 7.35 5.87 0.62
N VAL A 143 7.48 6.99 -0.10
CA VAL A 143 6.42 7.60 -0.92
C VAL A 143 6.86 7.68 -2.39
N ALA A 144 5.87 7.70 -3.29
CA ALA A 144 5.96 7.68 -4.76
C ALA A 144 7.07 6.80 -5.34
N ALA A 145 6.68 5.62 -5.85
CA ALA A 145 7.62 4.69 -6.45
C ALA A 145 7.63 4.80 -7.99
N LYS A 146 8.78 5.10 -8.59
CA LYS A 146 8.97 5.19 -10.04
C LYS A 146 9.71 3.98 -10.58
N ASP A 147 9.19 3.38 -11.64
CA ASP A 147 9.88 2.34 -12.40
C ASP A 147 10.92 2.96 -13.35
N HIS A 148 12.12 2.39 -13.32
CA HIS A 148 13.28 2.73 -14.15
C HIS A 148 13.74 1.56 -15.02
N THR A 149 13.06 0.42 -15.00
CA THR A 149 13.45 -0.82 -15.69
C THR A 149 13.80 -0.60 -17.17
N ALA A 150 13.05 0.25 -17.86
CA ALA A 150 13.27 0.59 -19.28
C ALA A 150 13.94 1.97 -19.50
N ASP A 151 14.29 2.68 -18.43
CA ASP A 151 14.92 4.01 -18.54
C ASP A 151 16.41 3.86 -18.91
N ASP A 152 16.93 4.80 -19.72
CA ASP A 152 18.35 4.86 -20.06
C ASP A 152 19.27 5.04 -18.85
N SER A 153 18.70 5.55 -17.75
CA SER A 153 19.37 5.75 -16.47
C SER A 153 19.38 4.51 -15.56
N SER A 154 18.76 3.40 -15.96
CA SER A 154 18.77 2.14 -15.21
C SER A 154 20.20 1.69 -14.92
N LEU A 155 20.45 1.25 -13.69
CA LEU A 155 21.76 0.69 -13.30
C LEU A 155 21.99 -0.68 -13.91
N GLU A 156 20.92 -1.37 -14.31
CA GLU A 156 20.95 -2.67 -14.96
C GLU A 156 19.98 -2.72 -16.15
N LYS A 157 20.52 -2.59 -17.36
CA LYS A 157 19.73 -2.65 -18.61
C LYS A 157 19.44 -4.09 -18.99
N SER A 158 18.48 -4.71 -18.32
CA SER A 158 18.02 -6.07 -18.59
C SER A 158 16.54 -6.20 -18.27
N GLU A 159 15.74 -6.70 -19.20
CA GLU A 159 14.29 -6.94 -18.99
C GLU A 159 14.02 -7.96 -17.87
N GLY A 160 14.99 -8.83 -17.57
CA GLY A 160 14.96 -9.76 -16.44
C GLY A 160 15.13 -9.13 -15.06
N HIS A 161 15.35 -7.82 -14.97
CA HIS A 161 15.52 -7.09 -13.72
C HIS A 161 14.55 -5.90 -13.65
N LEU A 162 13.98 -5.68 -12.47
CA LEU A 162 13.23 -4.47 -12.15
C LEU A 162 14.16 -3.50 -11.43
N GLU A 163 14.05 -2.21 -11.76
CA GLU A 163 14.63 -1.14 -10.97
C GLU A 163 13.52 -0.16 -10.58
N VAL A 164 13.26 -0.04 -9.28
CA VAL A 164 12.26 0.89 -8.75
C VAL A 164 12.94 1.86 -7.80
N SER A 165 12.68 3.15 -7.98
CA SER A 165 13.05 4.17 -7.00
C SER A 165 11.86 4.61 -6.18
N ALA A 166 12.09 5.04 -4.95
CA ALA A 166 11.10 5.73 -4.11
C ALA A 166 11.80 6.78 -3.24
N HIS A 167 11.06 7.64 -2.57
CA HIS A 167 11.66 8.69 -1.73
C HIS A 167 11.10 8.70 -0.30
N LYS A 168 11.95 9.09 0.65
CA LYS A 168 11.51 9.38 2.02
C LYS A 168 10.67 10.65 1.99
N HIS A 169 9.55 10.65 2.69
CA HIS A 169 8.73 11.85 2.82
C HIS A 169 9.58 13.02 3.34
N ALA A 170 9.60 14.15 2.63
CA ALA A 170 10.22 15.37 3.11
C ALA A 170 9.28 16.01 4.15
N PRO A 171 9.76 16.54 5.30
CA PRO A 171 8.93 17.44 6.08
C PRO A 171 8.57 18.60 5.17
N LEU A 172 7.30 18.98 5.22
CA LEU A 172 6.75 20.11 4.49
C LEU A 172 7.64 21.34 4.75
N THR A 173 8.42 21.74 3.76
CA THR A 173 9.17 23.00 3.83
C THR A 173 8.27 24.10 3.29
N GLU A 174 8.13 25.16 4.09
CA GLU A 174 7.47 26.42 3.72
C GLU A 174 8.12 26.94 2.43
N GLY A 175 7.50 26.73 1.26
CA GLY A 175 8.11 27.20 0.01
C GLY A 175 7.33 26.94 -1.27
N ASN A 176 6.59 25.85 -1.39
CA ASN A 176 5.73 25.60 -2.56
C ASN A 176 4.26 25.68 -2.15
N VAL A 177 3.80 26.90 -1.89
CA VAL A 177 2.39 27.23 -1.66
C VAL A 177 1.75 27.64 -2.98
N GLU A 178 1.10 26.69 -3.64
CA GLU A 178 -0.23 26.95 -4.19
C GLU A 178 -1.22 26.07 -3.41
N GLY A 179 -1.93 26.69 -2.47
CA GLY A 179 -3.02 26.10 -1.70
C GLY A 179 -2.57 25.12 -0.62
N SER A 180 -2.36 25.61 0.60
CA SER A 180 -2.15 24.78 1.79
C SER A 180 -3.39 23.95 2.10
N ILE A 181 -3.49 22.76 1.49
CA ILE A 181 -4.41 21.72 1.88
C ILE A 181 -3.77 21.00 3.08
N GLU A 182 -4.48 20.95 4.21
CA GLU A 182 -3.94 20.50 5.50
C GLU A 182 -3.18 19.16 5.41
N ALA A 183 -2.05 19.08 6.11
CA ALA A 183 -1.24 17.88 6.22
C ALA A 183 -2.11 16.69 6.64
N GLY A 184 -2.15 15.63 5.83
CA GLY A 184 -3.01 14.45 6.06
C GLY A 184 -3.82 14.03 4.84
N ARG A 185 -4.07 14.94 3.88
CA ARG A 185 -4.74 14.58 2.62
C ARG A 185 -3.74 14.05 1.58
N GLN A 186 -4.15 13.02 0.84
CA GLN A 186 -3.38 12.53 -0.30
C GLN A 186 -3.40 13.57 -1.42
N MET A 187 -2.22 13.95 -1.90
CA MET A 187 -2.05 14.95 -2.94
C MET A 187 -1.46 14.33 -4.21
N GLY A 188 -2.03 14.68 -5.35
CA GLY A 188 -1.58 14.25 -6.67
C GLY A 188 -2.48 14.86 -7.74
N THR A 189 -1.89 15.32 -8.84
CA THR A 189 -2.64 15.89 -9.98
C THR A 189 -3.12 14.81 -10.95
N ARG A 190 -2.61 13.59 -10.82
CA ARG A 190 -2.94 12.42 -11.64
C ARG A 190 -3.09 11.18 -10.76
N LEU A 191 -3.82 10.17 -11.24
CA LEU A 191 -4.09 8.95 -10.48
C LEU A 191 -2.82 8.18 -10.11
N GLU A 192 -1.77 8.24 -10.94
CA GLU A 192 -0.50 7.55 -10.70
C GLU A 192 0.32 8.18 -9.55
N GLU A 193 -0.02 9.41 -9.16
CA GLU A 193 0.58 10.12 -8.03
C GLU A 193 -0.18 9.85 -6.72
N ILE A 194 -1.35 9.20 -6.82
CA ILE A 194 -2.16 8.81 -5.67
C ILE A 194 -1.63 7.48 -5.14
N ARG A 195 -1.52 7.38 -3.82
CA ARG A 195 -1.21 6.14 -3.12
C ARG A 195 -2.13 5.01 -3.60
N SER A 196 -1.54 3.91 -4.05
CA SER A 196 -2.27 2.81 -4.67
C SER A 196 -3.28 2.16 -3.74
N ASP A 197 -3.04 2.12 -2.43
CA ASP A 197 -4.02 1.56 -1.48
C ASP A 197 -5.35 2.34 -1.48
N HIS A 198 -5.29 3.66 -1.67
CA HIS A 198 -6.48 4.49 -1.85
C HIS A 198 -7.15 4.23 -3.21
N VAL A 199 -6.36 4.14 -4.28
CA VAL A 199 -6.85 3.87 -5.64
C VAL A 199 -7.57 2.52 -5.71
N GLU A 200 -7.00 1.48 -5.11
CA GLU A 200 -7.58 0.13 -5.08
C GLU A 200 -8.92 0.08 -4.34
N ARG A 201 -9.09 0.86 -3.26
CA ARG A 201 -10.39 0.99 -2.58
C ARG A 201 -11.47 1.55 -3.50
N TYR A 202 -11.14 2.53 -4.33
CA TYR A 202 -12.07 3.07 -5.32
C TYR A 202 -12.31 2.12 -6.51
N HIS A 203 -11.30 1.36 -6.95
CA HIS A 203 -11.50 0.29 -7.94
C HIS A 203 -12.43 -0.80 -7.41
N PHE A 204 -12.26 -1.21 -6.15
CA PHE A 204 -13.16 -2.15 -5.49
C PHE A 204 -14.58 -1.58 -5.37
N ALA A 205 -14.75 -0.33 -4.91
CA ALA A 205 -16.05 0.31 -4.82
C ALA A 205 -16.77 0.39 -6.19
N ALA A 206 -16.02 0.69 -7.25
CA ALA A 206 -16.56 0.78 -8.61
C ALA A 206 -17.23 -0.53 -9.09
N GLN A 207 -16.85 -1.69 -8.54
CA GLN A 207 -17.47 -2.99 -8.87
C GLN A 207 -18.94 -3.08 -8.40
N PHE A 208 -19.34 -2.24 -7.44
CA PHE A 208 -20.70 -2.22 -6.89
C PHE A 208 -21.58 -1.14 -7.53
N VAL A 209 -21.01 -0.30 -8.39
CA VAL A 209 -21.74 0.75 -9.12
C VAL A 209 -22.35 0.17 -10.39
N ARG A 210 -23.67 0.25 -10.51
CA ARG A 210 -24.41 -0.28 -11.65
C ARG A 210 -24.56 0.77 -12.77
N PRO A 211 -24.78 0.34 -14.02
CA PRO A 211 -25.12 1.25 -15.10
C PRO A 211 -26.34 2.11 -14.74
N GLY A 212 -26.20 3.43 -14.88
CA GLY A 212 -27.25 4.41 -14.57
C GLY A 212 -27.31 4.88 -13.11
N ASP A 213 -26.54 4.29 -12.19
CA ASP A 213 -26.54 4.70 -10.78
C ASP A 213 -26.17 6.18 -10.60
N ILE A 214 -26.82 6.83 -9.64
CA ILE A 214 -26.38 8.11 -9.07
C ILE A 214 -25.48 7.79 -7.88
N VAL A 215 -24.24 8.26 -7.92
CA VAL A 215 -23.22 7.98 -6.92
C VAL A 215 -22.88 9.25 -6.12
N LEU A 216 -22.79 9.14 -4.80
CA LEU A 216 -22.16 10.16 -3.95
C LEU A 216 -20.83 9.65 -3.41
N ASP A 217 -19.79 10.47 -3.52
CA ASP A 217 -18.49 10.24 -2.88
C ASP A 217 -18.36 11.26 -1.75
N ILE A 218 -18.59 10.81 -0.51
CA ILE A 218 -18.67 11.65 0.69
C ILE A 218 -17.31 11.67 1.38
N ALA A 219 -16.81 12.89 1.64
CA ALA A 219 -15.41 13.18 1.97
C ALA A 219 -14.47 12.79 0.82
N CYS A 220 -14.78 13.31 -0.38
CA CYS A 220 -14.07 12.94 -1.61
C CYS A 220 -12.62 13.47 -1.68
N GLY A 221 -12.20 14.31 -0.74
CA GLY A 221 -10.91 14.98 -0.74
C GLY A 221 -10.68 15.72 -2.06
N ILE A 222 -9.51 15.49 -2.66
CA ILE A 222 -9.14 16.11 -3.93
C ILE A 222 -9.80 15.46 -5.17
N GLY A 223 -10.72 14.52 -4.98
CA GLY A 223 -11.61 14.03 -6.05
C GLY A 223 -11.05 12.94 -6.96
N TYR A 224 -9.88 12.36 -6.67
CA TYR A 224 -9.29 11.28 -7.47
C TYR A 224 -10.21 10.05 -7.54
N GLY A 225 -10.84 9.69 -6.42
CA GLY A 225 -11.76 8.56 -6.33
C GLY A 225 -13.06 8.81 -7.10
N THR A 226 -13.64 9.99 -6.93
CA THR A 226 -14.79 10.47 -7.70
C THR A 226 -14.53 10.34 -9.22
N HIS A 227 -13.34 10.74 -9.66
CA HIS A 227 -12.92 10.67 -11.07
C HIS A 227 -12.76 9.24 -11.56
N LEU A 228 -12.11 8.39 -10.76
CA LEU A 228 -11.95 6.97 -11.06
C LEU A 228 -13.29 6.28 -11.25
N VAL A 229 -14.25 6.50 -10.34
CA VAL A 229 -15.59 5.90 -10.44
C VAL A 229 -16.34 6.39 -11.67
N ALA A 230 -16.32 7.71 -11.94
CA ALA A 230 -17.01 8.27 -13.10
C ALA A 230 -16.46 7.74 -14.43
N LYS A 231 -15.14 7.57 -14.54
CA LYS A 231 -14.47 7.08 -15.76
C LYS A 231 -14.55 5.56 -15.90
N GLY A 232 -14.47 4.83 -14.79
CA GLY A 232 -14.42 3.37 -14.75
C GLY A 232 -15.78 2.66 -14.79
N THR A 233 -16.88 3.41 -14.71
CA THR A 233 -18.24 2.84 -14.64
C THR A 233 -19.21 3.51 -15.60
N ALA A 234 -20.35 2.85 -15.84
CA ALA A 234 -21.46 3.39 -16.62
C ALA A 234 -22.52 4.10 -15.75
N CYS A 235 -22.12 4.65 -14.60
CA CYS A 235 -23.01 5.46 -13.76
C CYS A 235 -23.60 6.64 -14.54
N SER A 236 -24.75 7.16 -14.09
CA SER A 236 -25.33 8.36 -14.69
C SER A 236 -24.62 9.63 -14.22
N ARG A 237 -24.26 9.68 -12.93
CA ARG A 237 -23.59 10.82 -12.31
C ARG A 237 -22.83 10.40 -11.05
N VAL A 238 -21.72 11.07 -10.79
CA VAL A 238 -20.97 11.00 -9.53
C VAL A 238 -20.87 12.41 -8.94
N THR A 239 -21.28 12.59 -7.70
CA THR A 239 -21.14 13.87 -6.99
C THR A 239 -20.13 13.69 -5.85
N GLY A 240 -18.97 14.36 -5.95
CA GLY A 240 -17.98 14.41 -4.88
C GLY A 240 -18.30 15.56 -3.91
N ILE A 241 -18.37 15.24 -2.61
CA ILE A 241 -18.67 16.21 -1.55
C ILE A 241 -17.55 16.20 -0.52
N ASP A 242 -17.00 17.37 -0.23
CA ASP A 242 -15.99 17.55 0.82
C ASP A 242 -16.21 18.89 1.54
N ILE A 243 -15.81 18.94 2.80
CA ILE A 243 -15.95 20.14 3.65
C ILE A 243 -14.85 21.17 3.37
N ALA A 244 -13.72 20.75 2.78
CA ALA A 244 -12.58 21.61 2.50
C ALA A 244 -12.73 22.32 1.13
N PRO A 245 -12.89 23.65 1.09
CA PRO A 245 -13.03 24.38 -0.17
C PRO A 245 -11.82 24.21 -1.10
N GLU A 246 -10.62 24.15 -0.55
CA GLU A 246 -9.37 23.99 -1.29
C GLU A 246 -9.30 22.63 -1.98
N ALA A 247 -9.80 21.57 -1.32
CA ALA A 247 -9.85 20.23 -1.89
C ALA A 247 -10.84 20.17 -3.06
N ILE A 248 -12.00 20.82 -2.91
CA ILE A 248 -13.01 20.92 -3.97
C ILE A 248 -12.50 21.73 -5.17
N ASP A 249 -11.80 22.84 -4.94
CA ASP A 249 -11.22 23.63 -6.02
C ASP A 249 -10.11 22.86 -6.74
N PHE A 250 -9.29 22.12 -6.02
CA PHE A 250 -8.30 21.21 -6.60
C PHE A 250 -8.98 20.12 -7.45
N ALA A 251 -10.01 19.48 -6.92
CA ALA A 251 -10.75 18.41 -7.59
C ALA A 251 -11.36 18.88 -8.92
N ARG A 252 -11.97 20.06 -8.92
CA ARG A 252 -12.51 20.71 -10.14
C ARG A 252 -11.43 20.96 -11.18
N LYS A 253 -10.24 21.36 -10.76
CA LYS A 253 -9.11 21.70 -11.65
C LYS A 253 -8.44 20.46 -12.23
N HIS A 254 -8.27 19.39 -11.45
CA HIS A 254 -7.39 18.27 -11.81
C HIS A 254 -8.14 16.96 -12.12
N PHE A 255 -9.37 16.79 -11.63
CA PHE A 255 -10.11 15.53 -11.70
C PHE A 255 -11.52 15.68 -12.31
N SER A 256 -11.70 16.61 -13.24
CA SER A 256 -12.97 16.85 -13.92
C SER A 256 -13.41 15.73 -14.88
N HIS A 257 -14.72 15.49 -15.00
CA HIS A 257 -15.34 14.62 -16.01
C HIS A 257 -16.77 15.09 -16.28
N GLU A 258 -17.34 14.81 -17.46
CA GLU A 258 -18.71 15.25 -17.84
C GLU A 258 -19.82 14.73 -16.90
N ARG A 259 -19.57 13.60 -16.24
CA ARG A 259 -20.46 12.96 -15.27
C ARG A 259 -20.22 13.38 -13.82
N ILE A 260 -19.29 14.30 -13.56
CA ILE A 260 -18.90 14.69 -12.20
C ILE A 260 -19.43 16.07 -11.84
N ALA A 261 -19.95 16.18 -10.62
CA ALA A 261 -20.13 17.43 -9.92
C ALA A 261 -19.33 17.43 -8.60
N TYR A 262 -18.62 18.51 -8.30
CA TYR A 262 -17.95 18.68 -7.01
C TYR A 262 -18.65 19.78 -6.20
N LEU A 263 -19.10 19.43 -4.99
CA LEU A 263 -19.83 20.31 -4.09
C LEU A 263 -19.06 20.51 -2.79
N LEU A 264 -18.89 21.77 -2.39
CA LEU A 264 -18.49 22.10 -1.03
C LEU A 264 -19.65 21.80 -0.10
N GLY A 265 -19.45 20.94 0.89
CA GLY A 265 -20.52 20.59 1.82
C GLY A 265 -20.04 19.84 3.06
N ASP A 266 -20.76 20.06 4.15
CA ASP A 266 -20.62 19.28 5.38
C ASP A 266 -21.75 18.25 5.42
N CYS A 267 -21.40 16.97 5.39
CA CYS A 267 -22.39 15.91 5.45
C CYS A 267 -23.20 15.97 6.76
N LEU A 268 -22.59 16.42 7.88
CA LEU A 268 -23.26 16.57 9.17
C LEU A 268 -24.17 17.79 9.25
N ASP A 269 -24.12 18.72 8.29
CA ASP A 269 -25.03 19.85 8.20
C ASP A 269 -26.35 19.42 7.54
N GLU A 270 -27.36 19.14 8.37
CA GLU A 270 -28.69 18.74 7.94
C GLU A 270 -29.46 19.83 7.18
N SER A 271 -29.00 21.09 7.21
CA SER A 271 -29.59 22.16 6.40
C SER A 271 -29.22 22.02 4.91
N GLN A 272 -28.08 21.39 4.63
CA GLN A 272 -27.65 21.13 3.26
C GLN A 272 -28.48 20.00 2.65
N ARG A 273 -28.77 20.13 1.36
CA ARG A 273 -29.59 19.17 0.62
C ARG A 273 -28.72 18.55 -0.46
N PHE A 274 -28.43 17.26 -0.28
CA PHE A 274 -27.85 16.42 -1.31
C PHE A 274 -28.96 15.54 -1.89
N GLU A 275 -28.82 15.17 -3.14
CA GLU A 275 -29.78 14.28 -3.77
C GLU A 275 -29.68 12.85 -3.22
N PRO A 276 -30.77 12.08 -3.29
CA PRO A 276 -30.71 10.66 -2.99
C PRO A 276 -29.85 9.88 -4.00
N ALA A 277 -28.99 8.98 -3.52
CA ALA A 277 -28.06 8.19 -4.32
C ALA A 277 -28.43 6.70 -4.36
N ASP A 278 -28.08 6.02 -5.46
CA ASP A 278 -28.14 4.57 -5.57
C ASP A 278 -26.91 3.91 -4.91
N CYS A 279 -25.77 4.60 -4.94
CA CYS A 279 -24.52 4.18 -4.32
C CYS A 279 -23.87 5.35 -3.55
N ILE A 280 -23.38 5.09 -2.35
CA ILE A 280 -22.58 6.04 -1.57
C ILE A 280 -21.22 5.39 -1.27
N ILE A 281 -20.15 6.12 -1.53
CA ILE A 281 -18.77 5.76 -1.19
C ILE A 281 -18.28 6.77 -0.15
N SER A 282 -17.62 6.30 0.90
CA SER A 282 -16.99 7.17 1.90
C SER A 282 -15.81 6.45 2.54
N PHE A 283 -14.60 6.89 2.27
CA PHE A 283 -13.40 6.19 2.74
C PHE A 283 -12.63 7.03 3.74
N GLU A 284 -12.16 6.39 4.82
CA GLU A 284 -11.32 7.02 5.84
C GLU A 284 -11.90 8.35 6.32
N THR A 285 -13.17 8.30 6.74
CA THR A 285 -13.92 9.48 7.19
C THR A 285 -14.36 9.36 8.64
N LEU A 286 -14.79 8.18 9.08
CA LEU A 286 -15.40 7.97 10.41
C LEU A 286 -14.43 8.33 11.55
N GLU A 287 -13.15 8.02 11.37
CA GLU A 287 -12.07 8.28 12.31
C GLU A 287 -11.85 9.77 12.58
N HIS A 288 -12.32 10.66 11.70
CA HIS A 288 -12.21 12.11 11.84
C HIS A 288 -13.44 12.74 12.48
N LEU A 289 -14.53 11.97 12.66
CA LEU A 289 -15.82 12.49 13.08
C LEU A 289 -16.12 12.18 14.55
N PRO A 290 -16.36 13.19 15.41
CA PRO A 290 -16.81 12.94 16.78
C PRO A 290 -18.22 12.35 16.85
N ARG A 291 -19.00 12.46 15.76
CA ARG A 291 -20.43 12.09 15.65
C ARG A 291 -20.65 11.02 14.56
N ASP A 292 -19.91 9.92 14.63
CA ASP A 292 -19.99 8.75 13.71
C ASP A 292 -21.43 8.23 13.49
N VAL A 293 -22.22 8.09 14.54
CA VAL A 293 -23.64 7.63 14.43
C VAL A 293 -24.51 8.62 13.64
N GLN A 294 -24.33 9.93 13.86
CA GLN A 294 -25.09 10.95 13.11
C GLN A 294 -24.69 10.93 11.63
N PHE A 295 -23.40 10.76 11.35
CA PHE A 295 -22.89 10.63 9.99
C PHE A 295 -23.49 9.42 9.28
N LEU A 296 -23.47 8.24 9.90
CA LEU A 296 -24.06 7.04 9.31
C LEU A 296 -25.57 7.18 9.09
N SER A 297 -26.30 7.77 10.05
CA SER A 297 -27.73 8.09 9.89
C SER A 297 -27.98 9.02 8.70
N ARG A 298 -27.11 10.01 8.51
CA ARG A 298 -27.15 10.91 7.36
C ARG A 298 -26.93 10.16 6.05
N LEU A 299 -25.88 9.33 5.96
CA LEU A 299 -25.63 8.52 4.76
C LEU A 299 -26.85 7.64 4.44
N ARG A 300 -27.48 7.04 5.46
CA ARG A 300 -28.70 6.25 5.27
C ARG A 300 -29.85 7.09 4.71
N SER A 301 -30.02 8.32 5.17
CA SER A 301 -31.07 9.23 4.67
C SER A 301 -30.85 9.65 3.20
N LEU A 302 -29.59 9.71 2.76
CA LEU A 302 -29.22 10.01 1.38
C LEU A 302 -29.26 8.77 0.48
N LEU A 303 -29.23 7.57 1.04
CA LEU A 303 -29.26 6.35 0.25
C LEU A 303 -30.70 5.99 -0.12
N LYS A 304 -30.96 5.71 -1.40
CA LYS A 304 -32.26 5.21 -1.88
C LYS A 304 -32.58 3.82 -1.30
N PRO A 305 -33.87 3.42 -1.27
CA PRO A 305 -34.24 2.05 -0.94
C PRO A 305 -33.48 1.04 -1.81
N GLY A 306 -32.84 0.05 -1.18
CA GLY A 306 -32.01 -0.94 -1.87
C GLY A 306 -30.66 -0.43 -2.39
N GLY A 307 -30.29 0.81 -2.09
CA GLY A 307 -28.98 1.37 -2.43
C GLY A 307 -27.84 0.73 -1.64
N THR A 308 -26.62 0.98 -2.11
CA THR A 308 -25.38 0.41 -1.54
C THR A 308 -24.53 1.49 -0.87
N LEU A 309 -24.04 1.24 0.33
CA LEU A 309 -22.99 2.02 0.99
C LEU A 309 -21.69 1.23 0.96
N ILE A 310 -20.59 1.85 0.56
CA ILE A 310 -19.24 1.28 0.64
C ILE A 310 -18.41 2.23 1.51
N ILE A 311 -17.91 1.72 2.64
CA ILE A 311 -17.26 2.56 3.65
C ILE A 311 -16.01 1.90 4.20
N SER A 312 -14.98 2.69 4.50
CA SER A 312 -13.76 2.19 5.15
C SER A 312 -13.39 2.98 6.40
N SER A 313 -12.73 2.30 7.34
CA SER A 313 -12.17 2.90 8.54
C SER A 313 -10.89 2.16 8.96
N PRO A 314 -9.88 2.84 9.53
CA PRO A 314 -8.77 2.21 10.22
C PRO A 314 -9.27 1.23 11.29
N ASN A 315 -8.58 0.10 11.42
CA ASN A 315 -8.95 -0.94 12.35
C ASN A 315 -8.11 -0.84 13.63
N GLU A 316 -8.75 -0.50 14.74
CA GLU A 316 -8.10 -0.39 16.07
C GLU A 316 -7.38 -1.70 16.46
N ASP A 317 -7.90 -2.87 16.04
CA ASP A 317 -7.32 -4.18 16.37
C ASP A 317 -5.90 -4.37 15.78
N VAL A 318 -5.56 -3.63 14.72
CA VAL A 318 -4.34 -3.81 13.91
C VAL A 318 -3.50 -2.54 13.84
N PHE A 319 -4.16 -1.38 13.82
CA PHE A 319 -3.54 -0.06 13.81
C PHE A 319 -4.17 0.80 14.92
N PRO A 320 -3.70 0.64 16.17
CA PRO A 320 -4.26 1.34 17.30
C PRO A 320 -4.15 2.85 17.15
N TYR A 321 -5.20 3.56 17.55
CA TYR A 321 -5.23 5.01 17.55
C TYR A 321 -4.14 5.58 18.45
N SER A 322 -3.34 6.48 17.89
CA SER A 322 -2.38 7.29 18.63
C SER A 322 -2.42 8.72 18.09
N PRO A 323 -2.73 9.73 18.93
CA PRO A 323 -2.75 11.12 18.51
C PRO A 323 -1.38 11.62 18.03
N GLU A 324 -0.29 10.94 18.42
CA GLU A 324 1.06 11.25 17.94
C GLU A 324 1.28 10.74 16.51
N MET A 325 0.71 9.59 16.14
CA MET A 325 0.85 8.99 14.81
C MET A 325 -0.18 9.50 13.81
N VAL A 326 -1.40 9.77 14.28
CA VAL A 326 -2.56 10.18 13.47
C VAL A 326 -3.26 11.38 14.13
N PRO A 327 -2.63 12.57 14.10
CA PRO A 327 -3.08 13.74 14.87
C PRO A 327 -4.45 14.30 14.46
N TYR A 328 -4.95 13.91 13.28
CA TYR A 328 -6.25 14.33 12.76
C TYR A 328 -7.37 13.31 13.02
N HIS A 329 -7.03 12.15 13.59
CA HIS A 329 -8.02 11.14 13.94
C HIS A 329 -8.52 11.45 15.36
N VAL A 330 -9.80 11.24 15.61
CA VAL A 330 -10.42 11.37 16.94
C VAL A 330 -10.65 10.01 17.60
N ARG A 331 -10.72 8.93 16.80
CA ARG A 331 -10.83 7.53 17.25
C ARG A 331 -10.58 6.56 16.08
N HIS A 332 -10.20 5.33 16.36
CA HIS A 332 -10.45 4.20 15.46
C HIS A 332 -11.48 3.26 16.07
N HIS A 333 -12.05 2.39 15.25
CA HIS A 333 -12.99 1.36 15.69
C HIS A 333 -12.38 0.00 15.45
N THR A 334 -12.62 -0.93 16.36
CA THR A 334 -12.36 -2.35 16.11
C THR A 334 -13.30 -2.88 15.01
N SER A 335 -12.97 -4.05 14.48
CA SER A 335 -13.81 -4.72 13.47
C SER A 335 -15.24 -4.95 13.97
N ALA A 336 -15.39 -5.34 15.22
CA ALA A 336 -16.69 -5.57 15.85
C ALA A 336 -17.46 -4.26 16.07
N GLU A 337 -16.78 -3.19 16.47
CA GLU A 337 -17.41 -1.88 16.68
C GLU A 337 -17.88 -1.26 15.37
N LEU A 338 -17.09 -1.34 14.30
CA LEU A 338 -17.49 -0.86 12.98
C LEU A 338 -18.75 -1.58 12.48
N ARG A 339 -18.77 -2.92 12.55
CA ARG A 339 -19.96 -3.72 12.20
C ARG A 339 -21.16 -3.27 13.02
N SER A 340 -20.99 -3.18 14.35
CA SER A 340 -22.08 -2.80 15.24
C SER A 340 -22.59 -1.38 14.97
N LEU A 341 -21.71 -0.43 14.64
CA LEU A 341 -22.09 0.93 14.25
C LEU A 341 -22.95 0.94 12.99
N LEU A 342 -22.56 0.19 11.97
CA LEU A 342 -23.30 0.09 10.71
C LEU A 342 -24.68 -0.54 10.93
N GLU A 343 -24.75 -1.64 11.68
CA GLU A 343 -26.02 -2.32 12.00
C GLU A 343 -26.95 -1.41 12.82
N ARG A 344 -26.43 -0.69 13.82
CA ARG A 344 -27.20 0.30 14.60
C ARG A 344 -27.72 1.45 13.74
N ALA A 345 -26.98 1.84 12.71
CA ALA A 345 -27.42 2.83 11.74
C ALA A 345 -28.37 2.25 10.69
N ALA A 346 -28.91 1.04 10.91
CA ALA A 346 -29.84 0.34 10.02
C ALA A 346 -29.24 0.09 8.62
N PHE A 347 -27.96 -0.29 8.59
CA PHE A 347 -27.33 -0.91 7.44
C PHE A 347 -27.19 -2.42 7.65
N GLN A 348 -27.44 -3.18 6.59
CA GLN A 348 -27.09 -4.60 6.53
C GLN A 348 -25.72 -4.74 5.89
N VAL A 349 -24.72 -5.22 6.64
CA VAL A 349 -23.40 -5.55 6.08
C VAL A 349 -23.51 -6.80 5.22
N ILE A 350 -23.31 -6.66 3.91
CA ILE A 350 -23.43 -7.77 2.94
C ILE A 350 -22.06 -8.31 2.51
N SER A 351 -20.99 -7.55 2.69
CA SER A 351 -19.62 -8.00 2.49
C SER A 351 -18.70 -7.25 3.45
N GLU A 352 -17.85 -8.01 4.12
CA GLU A 352 -16.73 -7.50 4.90
C GLU A 352 -15.47 -7.77 4.11
N MET A 353 -14.70 -6.72 3.90
CA MET A 353 -13.39 -6.78 3.31
C MET A 353 -12.42 -6.03 4.21
N SER A 354 -11.14 -6.24 4.02
CA SER A 354 -10.13 -5.44 4.68
C SER A 354 -8.95 -5.25 3.76
N GLN A 355 -8.22 -4.16 3.98
CA GLN A 355 -7.04 -3.83 3.23
C GLN A 355 -5.83 -3.85 4.16
N ASP A 356 -4.81 -4.60 3.75
CA ASP A 356 -3.45 -4.42 4.22
C ASP A 356 -2.57 -4.08 3.02
N ALA A 357 -1.91 -2.94 3.10
CA ALA A 357 -1.22 -2.34 1.96
C ALA A 357 -2.15 -2.23 0.73
N PHE A 358 -1.95 -3.02 -0.32
CA PHE A 358 -2.61 -2.84 -1.62
C PHE A 358 -3.70 -3.86 -1.92
N GLN A 359 -3.83 -4.91 -1.10
CA GLN A 359 -4.76 -5.99 -1.38
C GLN A 359 -6.04 -5.81 -0.58
N ILE A 360 -7.18 -5.87 -1.27
CA ILE A 360 -8.49 -5.96 -0.65
C ILE A 360 -8.86 -7.43 -0.54
N LEU A 361 -8.92 -7.91 0.70
CA LEU A 361 -9.10 -9.32 1.03
C LEU A 361 -10.43 -9.53 1.76
N PRO A 362 -11.12 -10.67 1.58
CA PRO A 362 -12.33 -10.98 2.31
C PRO A 362 -12.12 -11.02 3.83
N GLY A 363 -13.15 -10.57 4.55
CA GLY A 363 -13.20 -10.49 6.00
C GLY A 363 -12.56 -9.23 6.58
N PHE A 364 -13.06 -8.80 7.73
CA PHE A 364 -12.37 -7.82 8.57
C PHE A 364 -11.11 -8.39 9.23
N GLY A 365 -10.31 -7.52 9.85
CA GLY A 365 -9.14 -7.93 10.64
C GLY A 365 -7.78 -7.56 10.04
N ARG A 366 -7.74 -6.64 9.07
CA ARG A 366 -6.49 -6.02 8.59
C ARG A 366 -6.48 -4.52 8.90
N LYS A 367 -5.44 -3.81 8.45
CA LYS A 367 -5.17 -2.41 8.80
C LYS A 367 -6.38 -1.49 8.56
N PHE A 368 -7.08 -1.66 7.45
CA PHE A 368 -8.31 -0.92 7.17
C PHE A 368 -9.46 -1.90 6.93
N ASN A 369 -10.57 -1.72 7.64
CA ASN A 369 -11.80 -2.45 7.36
C ASN A 369 -12.58 -1.73 6.26
N ILE A 370 -13.18 -2.49 5.35
CA ILE A 370 -14.02 -2.00 4.25
C ILE A 370 -15.34 -2.77 4.30
N ALA A 371 -16.44 -2.08 4.57
CA ALA A 371 -17.76 -2.66 4.61
C ALA A 371 -18.54 -2.30 3.34
N VAL A 372 -19.17 -3.30 2.72
CA VAL A 372 -20.22 -3.08 1.73
C VAL A 372 -21.55 -3.37 2.39
N CYS A 373 -22.43 -2.40 2.36
CA CYS A 373 -23.69 -2.44 3.08
C CYS A 373 -24.88 -2.14 2.16
N ARG A 374 -26.03 -2.70 2.49
CA ARG A 374 -27.32 -2.27 1.96
C ARG A 374 -28.09 -1.51 3.01
N ARG A 375 -28.94 -0.57 2.56
CA ARG A 375 -29.93 0.04 3.44
C ARG A 375 -30.87 -1.03 3.99
N ASN A 376 -30.98 -1.14 5.31
CA ASN A 376 -31.96 -2.03 5.95
C ASN A 376 -33.20 -1.21 6.34
N ASP A 377 -34.31 -1.48 5.65
CA ASP A 377 -35.59 -0.79 5.89
C ASP A 377 -36.46 -1.49 6.95
N GLU A 378 -36.08 -2.69 7.40
CA GLU A 378 -36.83 -3.49 8.39
C GLU A 378 -36.34 -3.30 9.84
N TYR A 379 -35.34 -2.44 10.07
CA TYR A 379 -34.71 -2.27 11.38
C TYR A 379 -35.58 -1.45 12.37
N VAL A 380 -35.93 -2.04 13.51
CA VAL A 380 -36.63 -1.40 14.64
C VAL A 380 -35.60 -1.13 15.74
N SER A 381 -35.39 0.15 16.12
CA SER A 381 -34.36 0.54 17.07
C SER A 381 -34.72 0.16 18.51
N GLU A 382 -33.98 -0.75 19.14
CA GLU A 382 -33.94 -0.88 20.60
C GLU A 382 -32.62 -0.33 21.13
N GLN A 383 -32.70 0.57 22.11
CA GLN A 383 -31.57 1.20 22.79
C GLN A 383 -30.99 0.25 23.84
N PHE A 384 -29.71 -0.14 23.83
CA PHE A 384 -28.92 -0.39 25.06
C PHE A 384 -27.40 -0.69 24.93
N GLN A 385 -26.76 -0.80 26.11
CA GLN A 385 -25.37 -0.58 26.57
C GLN A 385 -24.23 -1.53 26.13
N VAL A 386 -22.99 -1.02 26.26
CA VAL A 386 -21.68 -1.57 25.86
C VAL A 386 -21.09 -2.57 26.87
N PRO A 387 -20.62 -3.77 26.45
CA PRO A 387 -19.71 -4.61 27.24
C PRO A 387 -18.26 -4.59 26.70
N SER A 388 -17.31 -4.75 27.63
CA SER A 388 -15.85 -4.63 27.47
C SER A 388 -15.14 -5.81 26.81
N SER A 389 -14.03 -5.48 26.14
CA SER A 389 -13.08 -6.26 25.34
C SER A 389 -12.52 -7.55 25.94
N GLY A 390 -12.30 -8.56 25.09
CA GLY A 390 -11.46 -9.73 25.33
C GLY A 390 -10.44 -9.91 24.18
N SER A 391 -9.17 -10.08 24.56
CA SER A 391 -7.97 -10.20 23.71
C SER A 391 -7.83 -11.56 23.00
N HIS A 392 -7.32 -11.60 21.76
CA HIS A 392 -6.67 -12.79 21.21
C HIS A 392 -5.53 -12.50 20.23
N ASP A 393 -4.54 -13.39 20.29
CA ASP A 393 -3.18 -13.32 19.75
C ASP A 393 -3.05 -13.47 18.22
N LEU A 394 -1.98 -12.84 17.69
CA LEU A 394 -1.54 -12.83 16.29
C LEU A 394 -0.55 -13.98 16.02
N GLU A 395 -0.84 -14.84 15.04
CA GLU A 395 0.17 -15.48 14.17
C GLU A 395 -0.50 -16.27 13.02
N ALA A 396 -0.51 -15.70 11.80
CA ALA A 396 -0.79 -16.46 10.58
C ALA A 396 -0.12 -15.82 9.36
N MET A 397 0.69 -16.62 8.65
CA MET A 397 1.33 -16.27 7.37
C MET A 397 0.33 -16.51 6.23
N ASP A 398 0.28 -15.61 5.24
CA ASP A 398 -0.75 -15.59 4.18
C ASP A 398 -0.75 -16.84 3.27
N THR A 399 -1.95 -17.28 2.89
CA THR A 399 -2.23 -18.53 2.18
C THR A 399 -1.70 -18.54 0.74
N GLN A 400 -1.65 -17.37 0.10
CA GLN A 400 -1.13 -17.21 -1.26
C GLN A 400 0.41 -17.25 -1.29
N ASP A 401 1.05 -16.70 -0.25
CA ASP A 401 2.50 -16.76 -0.04
C ASP A 401 3.01 -18.18 0.18
N ARG A 402 2.21 -19.02 0.85
CA ARG A 402 2.50 -20.44 1.01
C ARG A 402 2.43 -21.18 -0.32
N ALA A 403 1.50 -20.82 -1.21
CA ALA A 403 1.33 -21.49 -2.51
C ALA A 403 2.48 -21.19 -3.48
N VAL A 404 2.88 -19.92 -3.63
CA VAL A 404 3.99 -19.54 -4.52
C VAL A 404 5.31 -20.12 -4.02
N LYS A 405 5.56 -20.07 -2.70
CA LYS A 405 6.74 -20.69 -2.11
C LYS A 405 6.76 -22.20 -2.30
N LEU A 406 5.64 -22.89 -2.05
CA LEU A 406 5.53 -24.34 -2.28
C LEU A 406 5.76 -24.70 -3.75
N LEU A 407 5.32 -23.86 -4.69
CA LEU A 407 5.56 -24.08 -6.11
C LEU A 407 7.05 -23.95 -6.45
N LEU A 408 7.71 -22.90 -5.95
CA LEU A 408 9.15 -22.68 -6.14
C LEU A 408 9.97 -23.80 -5.47
N ASP A 409 9.64 -24.19 -4.25
CA ASP A 409 10.27 -25.30 -3.52
C ASP A 409 10.06 -26.64 -4.26
N ALA A 410 8.86 -26.88 -4.81
CA ALA A 410 8.56 -28.07 -5.61
C ALA A 410 9.35 -28.08 -6.93
N CYS A 411 9.45 -26.95 -7.62
CA CYS A 411 10.27 -26.81 -8.82
C CYS A 411 11.75 -27.05 -8.49
N HIS A 412 12.26 -26.48 -7.40
CA HIS A 412 13.64 -26.71 -6.93
C HIS A 412 13.91 -28.19 -6.65
N ASN A 413 13.02 -28.86 -5.91
CA ASN A 413 13.16 -30.27 -5.59
C ASN A 413 13.08 -31.17 -6.83
N TYR A 414 12.18 -30.86 -7.76
CA TYR A 414 12.04 -31.60 -9.01
C TYR A 414 13.29 -31.49 -9.89
N ILE A 415 13.85 -30.28 -10.03
CA ILE A 415 15.08 -30.06 -10.81
C ILE A 415 16.28 -30.77 -10.16
N HIS A 416 16.39 -30.75 -8.82
CA HIS A 416 17.43 -31.50 -8.11
C HIS A 416 17.32 -33.01 -8.32
N GLN A 417 16.11 -33.57 -8.29
CA GLN A 417 15.88 -35.00 -8.58
C GLN A 417 16.25 -35.36 -10.02
N MET A 418 15.90 -34.52 -10.99
CA MET A 418 16.23 -34.76 -12.40
C MET A 418 17.74 -34.76 -12.65
N ARG A 419 18.51 -33.90 -11.97
CA ARG A 419 19.98 -33.89 -12.05
C ARG A 419 20.63 -35.10 -11.37
N GLY A 420 20.12 -35.54 -10.22
CA GLY A 420 20.59 -36.78 -9.57
C GLY A 420 20.38 -38.03 -10.44
N LEU A 421 19.29 -38.06 -11.21
CA LEU A 421 19.00 -39.13 -12.17
C LEU A 421 19.87 -39.08 -13.44
N GLU A 422 20.47 -37.93 -13.78
CA GLU A 422 21.43 -37.81 -14.88
C GLU A 422 22.86 -38.19 -14.47
N GLU A 423 23.25 -37.97 -13.21
CA GLU A 423 24.52 -38.45 -12.67
C GLU A 423 24.54 -39.97 -12.50
N ASP A 424 23.44 -40.58 -12.02
CA ASP A 424 23.30 -42.05 -11.93
C ASP A 424 23.24 -42.75 -13.31
N LYS A 425 22.94 -42.01 -14.39
CA LYS A 425 22.99 -42.54 -15.77
C LYS A 425 24.37 -42.40 -16.43
N LYS A 426 25.31 -41.70 -15.80
CA LYS A 426 26.71 -41.57 -16.24
C LYS A 426 27.69 -42.40 -15.38
N GLY A 427 27.19 -43.14 -14.38
CA GLY A 427 27.95 -44.06 -13.53
C GLY A 427 28.13 -45.45 -14.13
#